data_AF-A0A3M2FBZ9-F1
#
_entry.id   AF-A0A3M2FBZ9-F1
#
_cell.length_a   1.000
_cell.length_b   1.000
_cell.length_c   1.000
_cell.angle_alpha   90.00
_cell.angle_beta   90.00
_cell.angle_gamma   90.00
#
_symmetry.space_group_name_H-M   'P 1'
#
loop_
_entity.id
_entity.type
_entity.pdbx_description
1 polymer ?
#
loop_
_entity_poly.entity_id
_entity_poly.type
_entity_poly.pdbx_seq_one_letter_code
_entity_poly.pdbx_strand_id
1 'polypeptide(L)'
;MNNLIYQTLYTLKNKMEYVMKCLLVSVLFLLPVLLSAQDVEDIIEDVQERYEDMENFSALFKRVETFQLTGTVSETVGKVWVKDGTKYRFESDDQQIVTDGKTVWSYNALNKQVIVDRVRTESGALLPRDMLFKYPREYLSTLLRTEKQNGNDLFVIKLTPRGKVTGVIKSMKIWVEDDRWLIKKIETTDLNGNRTAFEISHIDTEHPIPDKKFVFEAKPGVRVVDLR
;
A
#
# COMPACT_ATOMS: atom_id res chain seq x y z
N MET A 1 -60.41 -56.35 3.73
CA MET A 1 -59.39 -55.66 4.56
C MET A 1 -58.05 -55.45 3.84
N ASN A 2 -57.58 -56.34 2.96
CA ASN A 2 -56.23 -56.24 2.39
C ASN A 2 -55.99 -55.10 1.39
N ASN A 3 -57.02 -54.65 0.65
CA ASN A 3 -56.85 -53.63 -0.40
C ASN A 3 -56.63 -52.20 0.15
N LEU A 4 -57.31 -51.86 1.26
CA LEU A 4 -57.19 -50.55 1.91
C LEU A 4 -55.79 -50.33 2.51
N ILE A 5 -55.21 -51.39 3.09
CA ILE A 5 -53.86 -51.35 3.68
C ILE A 5 -52.80 -51.15 2.59
N TYR A 6 -52.96 -51.83 1.45
CA TYR A 6 -52.03 -51.72 0.31
C TYR A 6 -52.01 -50.30 -0.28
N GLN A 7 -53.19 -49.70 -0.46
CA GLN A 7 -53.31 -48.35 -1.01
C GLN A 7 -52.74 -47.29 -0.06
N THR A 8 -52.89 -47.49 1.24
CA THR A 8 -52.34 -46.59 2.27
C THR A 8 -50.80 -46.65 2.29
N LEU A 9 -50.22 -47.86 2.23
CA LEU A 9 -48.76 -48.06 2.21
C LEU A 9 -48.12 -47.50 0.93
N TYR A 10 -48.76 -47.68 -0.23
CA TYR A 10 -48.28 -47.14 -1.51
C TYR A 10 -48.26 -45.60 -1.51
N THR A 11 -49.31 -44.97 -0.96
CA THR A 11 -49.41 -43.52 -0.87
C THR A 11 -48.38 -42.92 0.09
N LEU A 12 -48.09 -43.60 1.22
CA LEU A 12 -47.04 -43.19 2.15
C LEU A 12 -45.64 -43.25 1.50
N LYS A 13 -45.34 -44.32 0.75
CA LYS A 13 -44.05 -44.50 0.07
C LYS A 13 -43.77 -43.38 -0.94
N ASN A 14 -44.74 -43.05 -1.79
CA ASN A 14 -44.59 -41.97 -2.76
C ASN A 14 -44.45 -40.60 -2.09
N LYS A 15 -45.20 -40.34 -1.00
CA LYS A 15 -45.08 -39.09 -0.24
C LYS A 15 -43.70 -38.97 0.41
N MET A 16 -43.16 -40.07 0.93
CA MET A 16 -41.78 -40.12 1.46
C MET A 16 -40.73 -39.90 0.38
N GLU A 17 -40.89 -40.47 -0.83
CA GLU A 17 -39.97 -40.22 -1.95
C GLU A 17 -39.98 -38.76 -2.42
N TYR A 18 -41.16 -38.12 -2.46
CA TYR A 18 -41.26 -36.69 -2.78
C TYR A 18 -40.64 -35.80 -1.70
N VAL A 19 -40.88 -36.11 -0.42
CA VAL A 19 -40.24 -35.38 0.70
C VAL A 19 -38.73 -35.57 0.66
N MET A 20 -38.23 -36.78 0.36
CA MET A 20 -36.80 -37.08 0.23
C MET A 20 -36.16 -36.33 -0.95
N LYS A 21 -36.84 -36.26 -2.10
CA LYS A 21 -36.39 -35.51 -3.28
C LYS A 21 -36.39 -34.00 -3.03
N CYS A 22 -37.40 -33.46 -2.35
CA CYS A 22 -37.40 -32.04 -1.94
C CYS A 22 -36.29 -31.73 -0.93
N LEU A 23 -36.00 -32.64 0.02
CA LEU A 23 -34.89 -32.50 0.95
C LEU A 23 -33.52 -32.53 0.23
N LEU A 24 -33.37 -33.37 -0.80
CA LEU A 24 -32.14 -33.45 -1.60
C LEU A 24 -31.91 -32.21 -2.46
N VAL A 25 -32.98 -31.56 -2.95
CA VAL A 25 -32.89 -30.31 -3.73
C VAL A 25 -32.63 -29.10 -2.83
N SER A 26 -33.12 -29.09 -1.58
CA SER A 26 -32.85 -27.99 -0.64
C SER A 26 -31.43 -28.02 -0.05
N VAL A 27 -30.80 -29.19 0.03
CA VAL A 27 -29.40 -29.32 0.50
C VAL A 27 -28.39 -28.84 -0.56
N LEU A 28 -28.73 -28.88 -1.85
CA LEU A 28 -27.84 -28.46 -2.94
C LEU A 28 -27.66 -26.93 -3.07
N PHE A 29 -28.51 -26.14 -2.39
CA PHE A 29 -28.42 -24.67 -2.35
C PHE A 29 -27.71 -24.12 -1.09
N LEU A 30 -27.19 -25.01 -0.24
CA LEU A 30 -26.38 -24.68 0.93
C LEU A 30 -24.89 -24.88 0.68
N LEU A 31 -24.41 -24.64 -0.55
CA LEU A 31 -22.99 -24.38 -0.75
C LEU A 31 -22.71 -23.00 -0.17
N PRO A 32 -22.02 -22.87 0.98
CA PRO A 32 -21.48 -21.58 1.35
C PRO A 32 -20.55 -21.19 0.19
N VAL A 33 -20.86 -20.07 -0.47
CA VAL A 33 -19.85 -19.38 -1.26
C VAL A 33 -18.78 -19.02 -0.25
N LEU A 34 -17.72 -19.82 -0.20
CA LEU A 34 -16.48 -19.46 0.46
C LEU A 34 -15.91 -18.28 -0.36
N LEU A 35 -16.44 -17.09 -0.10
CA LEU A 35 -15.69 -15.87 -0.37
C LEU A 35 -14.47 -16.00 0.54
N SER A 36 -13.35 -16.44 -0.03
CA SER A 36 -12.10 -16.44 0.69
C SER A 36 -11.81 -14.97 0.99
N ALA A 37 -12.05 -14.55 2.23
CA ALA A 37 -11.43 -13.35 2.74
C ALA A 37 -9.93 -13.65 2.70
N GLN A 38 -9.23 -13.10 1.69
CA GLN A 38 -7.77 -13.20 1.63
C GLN A 38 -7.22 -12.61 2.91
N ASP A 39 -6.24 -13.30 3.52
CA ASP A 39 -5.67 -12.82 4.76
C ASP A 39 -4.97 -11.49 4.49
N VAL A 40 -5.06 -10.54 5.42
CA VAL A 40 -4.45 -9.23 5.22
C VAL A 40 -2.92 -9.35 5.19
N GLU A 41 -2.38 -10.34 5.89
CA GLU A 41 -0.98 -10.73 5.81
C GLU A 41 -0.60 -11.17 4.39
N ASP A 42 -1.40 -12.00 3.71
CA ASP A 42 -1.15 -12.42 2.32
C ASP A 42 -1.11 -11.22 1.39
N ILE A 43 -2.04 -10.27 1.54
CA ILE A 43 -2.08 -9.04 0.72
C ILE A 43 -0.79 -8.22 0.93
N ILE A 44 -0.27 -8.16 2.16
CA ILE A 44 0.97 -7.43 2.45
C ILE A 44 2.18 -8.16 1.86
N GLU A 45 2.20 -9.49 1.87
CA GLU A 45 3.22 -10.30 1.21
C GLU A 45 3.21 -10.07 -0.30
N ASP A 46 2.05 -10.16 -0.96
CA ASP A 46 1.89 -9.90 -2.39
C ASP A 46 2.36 -8.50 -2.79
N VAL A 47 2.05 -7.48 -1.97
CA VAL A 47 2.55 -6.12 -2.17
C VAL A 47 4.08 -6.07 -2.04
N GLN A 48 4.66 -6.74 -1.06
CA GLN A 48 6.12 -6.75 -0.89
C GLN A 48 6.82 -7.41 -2.07
N GLU A 49 6.38 -8.62 -2.45
CA GLU A 49 6.91 -9.34 -3.61
C GLU A 49 6.79 -8.50 -4.87
N ARG A 50 5.62 -7.89 -5.09
CA ARG A 50 5.37 -7.03 -6.25
C ARG A 50 6.37 -5.89 -6.39
N TYR A 51 6.76 -5.26 -5.28
CA TYR A 51 7.71 -4.14 -5.27
C TYR A 51 9.18 -4.62 -5.26
N GLU A 52 9.49 -5.78 -4.67
CA GLU A 52 10.83 -6.39 -4.69
C GLU A 52 11.22 -6.86 -6.10
N ASP A 53 10.26 -7.41 -6.85
CA ASP A 53 10.46 -7.85 -8.23
C ASP A 53 10.48 -6.69 -9.25
N MET A 54 10.10 -5.47 -8.84
CA MET A 54 10.22 -4.30 -9.70
C MET A 54 11.69 -3.91 -9.89
N GLU A 55 12.22 -4.14 -11.08
CA GLU A 55 13.51 -3.59 -11.49
C GLU A 55 13.49 -2.06 -11.36
N ASN A 56 12.41 -1.42 -11.79
CA ASN A 56 12.25 0.02 -11.70
C ASN A 56 10.78 0.43 -11.76
N PHE A 57 10.48 1.62 -11.24
CA PHE A 57 9.22 2.28 -11.51
C PHE A 57 9.33 3.81 -11.40
N SER A 58 8.42 4.52 -12.06
CA SER A 58 8.19 5.94 -11.84
C SER A 58 6.72 6.24 -11.62
N ALA A 59 6.40 7.29 -10.87
CA ALA A 59 5.01 7.67 -10.60
C ALA A 59 4.90 9.16 -10.30
N LEU A 60 3.73 9.74 -10.56
CA LEU A 60 3.38 11.06 -10.06
C LEU A 60 2.83 10.93 -8.64
N PHE A 61 3.13 11.90 -7.79
CA PHE A 61 2.55 11.97 -6.45
C PHE A 61 1.90 13.33 -6.17
N LYS A 62 0.88 13.30 -5.30
CA LYS A 62 0.39 14.46 -4.56
C LYS A 62 0.57 14.18 -3.07
N ARG A 63 1.38 15.00 -2.40
CA ARG A 63 1.57 15.00 -0.94
C ARG A 63 0.67 16.06 -0.32
N VAL A 64 -0.13 15.68 0.66
CA VAL A 64 -0.97 16.58 1.46
C VAL A 64 -0.54 16.46 2.91
N GLU A 65 -0.10 17.57 3.50
CA GLU A 65 0.32 17.66 4.90
C GLU A 65 -0.69 18.49 5.68
N THR A 66 -1.19 17.95 6.78
CA THR A 66 -2.13 18.61 7.69
C THR A 66 -1.51 18.70 9.07
N PHE A 67 -1.25 19.92 9.53
CA PHE A 67 -0.68 20.17 10.84
C PHE A 67 -1.78 20.27 11.89
N GLN A 68 -1.80 19.35 12.85
CA GLN A 68 -2.90 19.21 13.81
C GLN A 68 -3.05 20.43 14.72
N LEU A 69 -1.94 21.08 15.08
CA LEU A 69 -1.92 22.23 15.98
C LEU A 69 -2.47 23.51 15.34
N THR A 70 -2.19 23.73 14.06
CA THR A 70 -2.55 24.98 13.37
C THR A 70 -3.74 24.81 12.42
N GLY A 71 -4.09 23.58 12.06
CA GLY A 71 -5.04 23.28 10.99
C GLY A 71 -4.52 23.59 9.59
N THR A 72 -3.25 24.00 9.46
CA THR A 72 -2.64 24.33 8.17
C THR A 72 -2.59 23.09 7.29
N VAL A 73 -3.00 23.26 6.03
CA VAL A 73 -2.87 22.25 4.98
C VAL A 73 -1.88 22.74 3.94
N SER A 74 -0.91 21.90 3.60
CA SER A 74 0.05 22.13 2.52
C SER A 74 -0.08 21.03 1.49
N GLU A 75 0.01 21.39 0.21
CA GLU A 75 0.00 20.45 -0.90
C GLU A 75 1.29 20.57 -1.72
N THR A 76 1.89 19.45 -2.04
CA THR A 76 3.08 19.36 -2.89
C THR A 76 2.84 18.30 -3.95
N VAL A 77 3.05 18.64 -5.21
CA VAL A 77 3.02 17.67 -6.32
C VAL A 77 4.42 17.40 -6.83
N GLY A 78 4.62 16.23 -7.41
CA GLY A 78 5.91 15.90 -7.99
C GLY A 78 5.95 14.53 -8.61
N LYS A 79 7.17 14.06 -8.85
CA LYS A 79 7.45 12.76 -9.46
C LYS A 79 8.49 11.98 -8.67
N VAL A 80 8.28 10.68 -8.61
CA VAL A 80 9.18 9.72 -7.99
C VAL A 80 9.73 8.75 -9.04
N TRP A 81 10.98 8.34 -8.85
CA TRP A 81 11.65 7.28 -9.59
C TRP A 81 12.35 6.36 -8.61
N VAL A 82 12.27 5.06 -8.85
CA VAL A 82 12.93 4.02 -8.07
C VAL A 82 13.55 3.02 -9.02
N LYS A 83 14.74 2.53 -8.68
CA LYS A 83 15.43 1.51 -9.45
C LYS A 83 16.25 0.58 -8.55
N ASP A 84 16.24 -0.71 -8.86
CA ASP A 84 16.96 -1.79 -8.17
C ASP A 84 16.66 -1.83 -6.66
N GLY A 85 15.47 -1.37 -6.25
CA GLY A 85 15.08 -1.15 -4.86
C GLY A 85 15.95 -0.16 -4.07
N THR A 86 17.06 0.33 -4.62
CA THR A 86 18.11 1.05 -3.88
C THR A 86 18.32 2.48 -4.33
N LYS A 87 18.20 2.74 -5.63
CA LYS A 87 18.30 4.08 -6.19
C LYS A 87 16.91 4.72 -6.16
N TYR A 88 16.88 5.98 -5.75
CA TYR A 88 15.62 6.68 -5.52
C TYR A 88 15.76 8.16 -5.84
N ARG A 89 14.73 8.75 -6.46
CA ARG A 89 14.61 10.19 -6.70
C ARG A 89 13.19 10.65 -6.42
N PHE A 90 13.06 11.60 -5.51
CA PHE A 90 11.87 12.41 -5.27
C PHE A 90 12.13 13.81 -5.79
N GLU A 91 11.21 14.35 -6.57
CA GLU A 91 11.34 15.68 -7.13
C GLU A 91 9.99 16.40 -7.06
N SER A 92 10.00 17.57 -6.43
CA SER A 92 8.94 18.56 -6.43
C SER A 92 9.55 19.94 -6.72
N ASP A 93 8.71 20.97 -6.82
CA ASP A 93 9.18 22.35 -7.06
C ASP A 93 10.04 22.90 -5.91
N ASP A 94 9.80 22.43 -4.69
CA ASP A 94 10.44 22.91 -3.46
C ASP A 94 11.61 22.03 -2.98
N GLN A 95 11.63 20.75 -3.37
CA GLN A 95 12.56 19.77 -2.82
C GLN A 95 13.01 18.73 -3.86
N GLN A 96 14.27 18.29 -3.72
CA GLN A 96 14.75 17.07 -4.36
C GLN A 96 15.42 16.17 -3.33
N ILE A 97 15.07 14.89 -3.32
CA ILE A 97 15.80 13.87 -2.57
C ILE A 97 16.29 12.85 -3.59
N VAL A 98 17.60 12.68 -3.70
CA VAL A 98 18.21 11.73 -4.64
C VAL A 98 19.11 10.79 -3.86
N THR A 99 19.15 9.52 -4.21
CA THR A 99 20.14 8.58 -3.72
C THR A 99 20.54 7.57 -4.79
N ASP A 100 21.83 7.25 -4.80
CA ASP A 100 22.45 6.20 -5.60
C ASP A 100 22.53 4.85 -4.86
N GLY A 101 21.88 4.76 -3.69
CA GLY A 101 21.94 3.61 -2.78
C GLY A 101 23.06 3.68 -1.73
N LYS A 102 23.99 4.65 -1.82
CA LYS A 102 25.10 4.84 -0.88
C LYS A 102 25.10 6.23 -0.24
N THR A 103 24.88 7.26 -1.05
CA THR A 103 24.79 8.66 -0.66
C THR A 103 23.37 9.15 -0.84
N VAL A 104 22.89 10.01 0.04
CA VAL A 104 21.63 10.74 -0.11
C VAL A 104 21.93 12.23 -0.23
N TRP A 105 21.30 12.87 -1.22
CA TRP A 105 21.34 14.31 -1.45
C TRP A 105 19.93 14.87 -1.22
N SER A 106 19.80 15.73 -0.21
CA SER A 106 18.55 16.40 0.16
C SER A 106 18.68 17.88 -0.19
N TYR A 107 18.14 18.27 -1.34
CA TYR A 107 18.12 19.64 -1.82
C TYR A 107 16.81 20.34 -1.46
N ASN A 108 16.93 21.56 -0.94
CA ASN A 108 15.82 22.46 -0.67
C ASN A 108 15.97 23.72 -1.55
N ALA A 109 14.96 23.98 -2.39
CA ALA A 109 14.98 25.07 -3.35
C ALA A 109 14.94 26.45 -2.68
N LEU A 110 14.16 26.60 -1.61
CA LEU A 110 14.01 27.85 -0.86
C LEU A 110 15.35 28.31 -0.28
N ASN A 111 16.10 27.39 0.32
CA ASN A 111 17.38 27.68 0.96
C ASN A 111 18.56 27.61 -0.01
N LYS A 112 18.33 27.20 -1.26
CA LYS A 112 19.37 26.85 -2.26
C LYS A 112 20.49 26.01 -1.62
N GLN A 113 20.11 25.00 -0.85
CA GLN A 113 21.04 24.18 -0.09
C GLN A 113 20.83 22.71 -0.40
N VAL A 114 21.93 21.97 -0.57
CA VAL A 114 21.92 20.51 -0.55
C VAL A 114 22.66 20.01 0.69
N ILE A 115 22.04 19.06 1.39
CA ILE A 115 22.66 18.28 2.46
C ILE A 115 23.03 16.92 1.88
N VAL A 116 24.27 16.49 2.09
CA VAL A 116 24.81 15.21 1.63
C VAL A 116 25.10 14.33 2.83
N ASP A 117 24.57 13.11 2.87
CA ASP A 117 24.81 12.14 3.95
C ASP A 117 24.95 10.73 3.35
N ARG A 118 25.38 9.75 4.16
CA ARG A 118 25.31 8.34 3.81
C ARG A 118 23.88 7.82 4.01
N VAL A 119 23.46 6.89 3.16
CA VAL A 119 22.23 6.13 3.40
C VAL A 119 22.42 5.34 4.70
N ARG A 120 21.59 5.61 5.71
CA ARG A 120 21.58 4.87 6.98
C ARG A 120 20.29 4.07 7.06
N THR A 121 20.40 2.79 7.35
CA THR A 121 19.25 1.88 7.49
C THR A 121 18.36 2.23 8.70
N GLU A 122 18.89 3.01 9.63
CA GLU A 122 18.26 3.37 10.92
C GLU A 122 17.98 4.86 11.10
N SER A 123 18.23 5.72 10.09
CA SER A 123 17.89 7.13 10.25
C SER A 123 16.37 7.28 10.35
N GLY A 124 15.87 7.94 11.40
CA GLY A 124 14.45 8.29 11.54
C GLY A 124 13.92 9.28 10.49
N ALA A 125 14.66 9.51 9.41
CA ALA A 125 14.19 10.22 8.23
C ALA A 125 13.20 9.31 7.49
N LEU A 126 11.97 9.79 7.31
CA LEU A 126 10.95 9.12 6.50
C LEU A 126 11.33 9.22 5.03
N LEU A 127 12.18 8.32 4.55
CA LEU A 127 12.38 8.18 3.12
C LEU A 127 11.13 7.55 2.52
N PRO A 128 10.60 8.04 1.38
CA PRO A 128 9.43 7.41 0.77
C PRO A 128 9.68 5.95 0.37
N ARG A 129 10.95 5.56 0.13
CA ARG A 129 11.37 4.16 0.04
C ARG A 129 10.96 3.36 1.27
N ASP A 130 11.20 3.87 2.48
CA ASP A 130 10.89 3.14 3.71
C ASP A 130 9.38 2.93 3.87
N MET A 131 8.56 3.86 3.35
CA MET A 131 7.10 3.73 3.30
C MET A 131 6.61 2.63 2.36
N LEU A 132 7.38 2.31 1.33
CA LEU A 132 7.03 1.28 0.35
C LEU A 132 7.60 -0.10 0.72
N PHE A 133 8.85 -0.15 1.21
CA PHE A 133 9.56 -1.41 1.40
C PHE A 133 9.74 -1.82 2.87
N LYS A 134 9.98 -0.86 3.78
CA LYS A 134 10.37 -1.18 5.17
C LYS A 134 9.16 -1.34 6.08
N TYR A 135 8.29 -0.33 6.12
CA TYR A 135 7.20 -0.28 7.09
C TYR A 135 6.13 -1.37 6.94
N PRO A 136 5.77 -1.84 5.73
CA PRO A 136 4.88 -3.00 5.62
C PRO A 136 5.36 -4.24 6.39
N ARG A 137 6.68 -4.47 6.49
CA ARG A 137 7.27 -5.61 7.23
C ARG A 137 7.29 -5.44 8.74
N GLU A 138 7.52 -4.23 9.22
CA GLU A 138 7.72 -3.96 10.66
C GLU A 138 6.39 -3.71 11.41
N TYR A 139 5.26 -3.77 10.71
CA TYR A 139 3.96 -3.35 11.23
C TYR A 139 2.98 -4.55 11.28
N LEU A 140 2.00 -4.46 12.18
CA LEU A 140 0.81 -5.31 12.20
C LEU A 140 -0.19 -4.76 11.19
N SER A 141 -0.67 -5.64 10.33
CA SER A 141 -1.69 -5.36 9.33
C SER A 141 -3.09 -5.56 9.90
N THR A 142 -4.04 -4.76 9.44
CA THR A 142 -5.46 -4.95 9.69
C THR A 142 -6.24 -4.43 8.51
N LEU A 143 -6.98 -5.30 7.82
CA LEU A 143 -7.87 -4.89 6.74
C LEU A 143 -9.03 -4.11 7.37
N LEU A 144 -9.18 -2.84 6.98
CA LEU A 144 -10.26 -1.99 7.49
C LEU A 144 -11.53 -2.15 6.67
N ARG A 145 -11.38 -2.17 5.33
CA ARG A 145 -12.46 -2.29 4.35
C ARG A 145 -11.90 -2.48 2.96
N THR A 146 -12.77 -2.86 2.03
CA THR A 146 -12.57 -2.68 0.59
C THR A 146 -13.36 -1.46 0.11
N GLU A 147 -12.83 -0.72 -0.86
CA GLU A 147 -13.55 0.38 -1.49
C GLU A 147 -13.22 0.49 -2.99
N LYS A 148 -14.17 1.00 -3.78
CA LYS A 148 -13.98 1.21 -5.21
C LYS A 148 -13.63 2.66 -5.48
N GLN A 149 -12.48 2.92 -6.13
CA GLN A 149 -12.02 4.26 -6.44
C GLN A 149 -11.50 4.32 -7.89
N ASN A 150 -12.06 5.24 -8.69
CA ASN A 150 -11.69 5.43 -10.11
C ASN A 150 -11.72 4.12 -10.91
N GLY A 151 -12.67 3.23 -10.62
CA GLY A 151 -12.83 1.93 -11.29
C GLY A 151 -12.02 0.78 -10.68
N ASN A 152 -11.05 1.06 -9.81
CA ASN A 152 -10.23 0.01 -9.16
C ASN A 152 -10.83 -0.39 -7.82
N ASP A 153 -10.77 -1.68 -7.50
CA ASP A 153 -11.07 -2.19 -6.17
C ASP A 153 -9.81 -2.10 -5.30
N LEU A 154 -9.95 -1.47 -4.13
CA LEU A 154 -8.85 -1.15 -3.23
C LEU A 154 -9.04 -1.78 -1.86
N PHE A 155 -8.01 -2.44 -1.36
CA PHE A 155 -7.90 -2.81 0.06
C PHE A 155 -7.40 -1.61 0.86
N VAL A 156 -8.13 -1.24 1.90
CA VAL A 156 -7.69 -0.20 2.85
C VAL A 156 -7.14 -0.89 4.09
N ILE A 157 -5.82 -0.88 4.22
CA ILE A 157 -5.11 -1.61 5.27
C ILE A 157 -4.52 -0.62 6.26
N LYS A 158 -4.77 -0.86 7.54
CA LYS A 158 -4.10 -0.16 8.63
C LYS A 158 -2.82 -0.91 9.00
N LEU A 159 -1.73 -0.17 9.08
CA LEU A 159 -0.45 -0.64 9.58
C LEU A 159 -0.19 0.00 10.95
N THR A 160 0.01 -0.86 11.97
CA THR A 160 0.33 -0.43 13.34
C THR A 160 1.72 -0.95 13.76
N PRO A 161 2.63 -0.10 14.25
CA PRO A 161 4.00 -0.53 14.50
C PRO A 161 4.10 -1.71 15.52
N ARG A 162 4.92 -2.73 15.24
CA ARG A 162 5.18 -3.86 16.15
C ARG A 162 6.12 -3.41 17.28
N GLY A 163 5.56 -2.90 18.38
CA GLY A 163 6.32 -2.50 19.58
C GLY A 163 6.74 -1.03 19.58
N LYS A 164 7.79 -0.70 20.36
CA LYS A 164 8.36 0.66 20.40
C LYS A 164 9.15 0.91 19.11
N VAL A 165 8.45 1.16 18.01
CA VAL A 165 9.11 1.60 16.79
C VAL A 165 9.77 2.94 17.07
N THR A 166 11.05 3.04 16.73
CA THR A 166 11.93 4.21 16.91
C THR A 166 11.51 5.41 16.05
N GLY A 167 10.32 5.34 15.44
CA GLY A 167 9.81 6.28 14.45
C GLY A 167 8.84 7.30 15.03
N VAL A 168 8.74 8.41 14.32
CA VAL A 168 7.79 9.50 14.58
C VAL A 168 6.34 9.15 14.20
N ILE A 169 6.09 8.00 13.56
CA ILE A 169 4.76 7.60 13.05
C ILE A 169 3.98 6.82 14.12
N LYS A 170 2.83 7.37 14.51
CA LYS A 170 1.83 6.73 15.40
C LYS A 170 1.00 5.66 14.68
N SER A 171 0.60 5.92 13.44
CA SER A 171 -0.17 4.97 12.63
C SER A 171 -0.02 5.24 11.14
N MET A 172 -0.17 4.20 10.33
CA MET A 172 -0.17 4.31 8.88
C MET A 172 -1.41 3.60 8.29
N LYS A 173 -1.90 4.10 7.16
CA LYS A 173 -2.86 3.41 6.30
C LYS A 173 -2.31 3.37 4.89
N ILE A 174 -2.54 2.26 4.20
CA ILE A 174 -2.24 2.10 2.78
C ILE A 174 -3.51 1.69 2.03
N TRP A 175 -3.58 2.12 0.77
CA TRP A 175 -4.61 1.71 -0.17
C TRP A 175 -3.92 0.92 -1.27
N VAL A 176 -4.24 -0.37 -1.34
CA VAL A 176 -3.62 -1.34 -2.25
C VAL A 176 -4.62 -1.73 -3.31
N GLU A 177 -4.20 -1.70 -4.56
CA GLU A 177 -4.99 -2.17 -5.69
C GLU A 177 -5.04 -3.71 -5.73
N ASP A 178 -6.24 -4.28 -5.77
CA ASP A 178 -6.49 -5.73 -5.64
C ASP A 178 -5.85 -6.58 -6.77
N ASP A 179 -5.84 -6.07 -8.00
CA ASP A 179 -5.37 -6.82 -9.16
C ASP A 179 -3.85 -6.71 -9.43
N ARG A 180 -3.24 -5.60 -9.01
CA ARG A 180 -1.86 -5.24 -9.35
C ARG A 180 -0.94 -5.13 -8.15
N TRP A 181 -1.48 -5.21 -6.93
CA TRP A 181 -0.75 -5.05 -5.67
C TRP A 181 0.03 -3.72 -5.59
N LEU A 182 -0.48 -2.69 -6.26
CA LEU A 182 0.13 -1.36 -6.28
C LEU A 182 -0.45 -0.48 -5.19
N ILE A 183 0.42 0.19 -4.44
CA ILE A 183 0.00 1.17 -3.44
C ILE A 183 -0.43 2.45 -4.17
N LYS A 184 -1.69 2.85 -4.01
CA LYS A 184 -2.28 4.06 -4.61
C LYS A 184 -2.29 5.23 -3.64
N LYS A 185 -2.29 4.95 -2.34
CA LYS A 185 -2.24 5.98 -1.30
C LYS A 185 -1.55 5.48 -0.05
N ILE A 186 -0.80 6.36 0.59
CA ILE A 186 -0.24 6.15 1.93
C ILE A 186 -0.64 7.34 2.79
N GLU A 187 -1.17 7.09 3.98
CA GLU A 187 -1.47 8.12 4.97
C GLU A 187 -0.75 7.77 6.27
N THR A 188 0.07 8.68 6.76
CA THR A 188 0.74 8.57 8.06
C THR A 188 0.19 9.59 9.03
N THR A 189 0.11 9.22 10.30
CA THR A 189 -0.12 10.14 11.41
C THR A 189 1.07 10.08 12.35
N ASP A 190 1.68 11.22 12.66
CA ASP A 190 2.80 11.29 13.59
C ASP A 190 2.35 11.32 15.07
N LEU A 191 3.30 11.33 16.00
CA LEU A 191 3.02 11.41 17.44
C LEU A 191 2.32 12.71 17.87
N ASN A 192 2.48 13.79 17.10
CA ASN A 192 1.83 15.09 17.31
C ASN A 192 0.43 15.15 16.68
N GLY A 193 0.01 14.09 15.98
CA GLY A 193 -1.26 14.03 15.25
C GLY A 193 -1.22 14.67 13.87
N ASN A 194 -0.06 15.17 13.41
CA ASN A 194 0.08 15.67 12.04
C ASN A 194 -0.15 14.52 11.06
N ARG A 195 -0.83 14.83 9.95
CA ARG A 195 -1.12 13.84 8.91
C ARG A 195 -0.37 14.19 7.64
N THR A 196 0.19 13.16 7.01
CA THR A 196 0.79 13.26 5.68
C THR A 196 0.17 12.19 4.81
N ALA A 197 -0.44 12.59 3.69
CA ALA A 197 -1.02 11.68 2.71
C ALA A 197 -0.27 11.81 1.39
N PHE A 198 0.21 10.70 0.84
CA PHE A 198 0.74 10.58 -0.51
C PHE A 198 -0.28 9.86 -1.38
N GLU A 199 -0.75 10.51 -2.43
CA GLU A 199 -1.59 9.91 -3.47
C GLU A 199 -0.73 9.66 -4.70
N ILE A 200 -0.73 8.43 -5.21
CA ILE A 200 0.18 7.95 -6.24
C ILE A 200 -0.63 7.68 -7.51
N SER A 201 -0.17 8.21 -8.65
CA SER A 201 -0.82 8.04 -9.94
C SER A 201 0.21 7.87 -11.06
N HIS A 202 -0.26 7.46 -12.25
CA HIS A 202 0.60 7.30 -13.44
C HIS A 202 1.85 6.44 -13.14
N ILE A 203 1.64 5.30 -12.49
CA ILE A 203 2.71 4.36 -12.17
C ILE A 203 3.12 3.69 -13.49
N ASP A 204 4.40 3.82 -13.83
CA ASP A 204 5.05 3.24 -15.00
C ASP A 204 6.15 2.30 -14.51
N THR A 205 5.97 1.01 -14.79
CA THR A 205 6.92 -0.07 -14.45
C THR A 205 7.56 -0.69 -15.69
N GLU A 206 7.21 -0.22 -16.89
CA GLU A 206 7.62 -0.86 -18.15
C GLU A 206 8.86 -0.18 -18.75
N HIS A 207 9.04 1.11 -18.50
CA HIS A 207 10.11 1.89 -19.12
C HIS A 207 11.37 1.97 -18.24
N PRO A 208 12.53 1.49 -18.73
CA PRO A 208 13.77 1.52 -17.95
C PRO A 208 14.21 2.94 -17.63
N ILE A 209 14.69 3.13 -16.40
CA ILE A 209 15.17 4.42 -15.90
C ILE A 209 16.71 4.45 -15.98
N PRO A 210 17.31 5.43 -16.68
CA PRO A 210 18.76 5.50 -16.81
C PRO A 210 19.41 5.92 -15.48
N ASP A 211 20.58 5.36 -15.15
CA ASP A 211 21.24 5.58 -13.85
C ASP A 211 21.56 7.06 -13.57
N LYS A 212 21.78 7.86 -14.62
CA LYS A 212 21.96 9.32 -14.51
C LYS A 212 20.81 10.02 -13.79
N LYS A 213 19.60 9.43 -13.76
CA LYS A 213 18.45 10.00 -13.06
C LYS A 213 18.68 10.03 -11.54
N PHE A 214 19.53 9.15 -11.02
CA PHE A 214 19.84 9.00 -9.60
C PHE A 214 21.15 9.67 -9.17
N VAL A 215 21.69 10.54 -10.01
CA VAL A 215 22.84 11.39 -9.70
C VAL A 215 22.33 12.81 -9.43
N PHE A 216 22.73 13.40 -8.30
CA PHE A 216 22.43 14.79 -8.00
C PHE A 216 23.52 15.71 -8.59
N GLU A 217 23.09 16.72 -9.34
CA GLU A 217 23.98 17.74 -9.90
C GLU A 217 23.64 19.10 -9.29
N ALA A 218 24.57 19.65 -8.50
CA ALA A 218 24.40 20.95 -7.90
C ALA A 218 24.51 22.06 -8.95
N LYS A 219 23.46 22.87 -9.10
CA LYS A 219 23.50 24.08 -9.94
C LYS A 219 24.40 25.16 -9.31
N PRO A 220 24.97 26.08 -10.11
CA PRO A 220 25.70 27.23 -9.57
C PRO A 220 24.89 27.99 -8.51
N GLY A 221 25.55 28.38 -7.41
CA GLY A 221 24.91 29.09 -6.30
C GLY A 221 24.19 28.20 -5.28
N VAL A 222 24.20 26.88 -5.44
CA VAL A 222 23.73 25.94 -4.41
C VAL A 222 24.82 25.75 -3.35
N ARG A 223 24.46 25.97 -2.08
CA ARG A 223 25.33 25.68 -0.93
C ARG A 223 25.32 24.19 -0.63
N VAL A 224 26.49 23.58 -0.58
CA VAL A 224 26.67 22.16 -0.25
C VAL A 224 27.08 22.02 1.22
N VAL A 225 26.38 21.17 1.96
CA VAL A 225 26.74 20.76 3.33
C VAL A 225 26.91 19.25 3.34
N ASP A 226 28.13 18.77 3.52
CA ASP A 226 28.47 17.34 3.52
C ASP A 226 28.62 16.83 4.96
N LEU A 227 27.86 15.79 5.30
CA LEU A 227 27.78 15.16 6.62
C LEU A 227 28.31 13.71 6.61
N ARG A 228 28.84 13.24 5.47
CA ARG A 228 29.48 11.92 5.34
C ARG A 228 30.82 11.87 6.07
#